data_AF-A0A8D0HRR6-F1
#
_entry.id   AF-A0A8D0HRR6-F1
#
_cell.length_a   1.000
_cell.length_b   1.000
_cell.length_c   1.000
_cell.angle_alpha   90.00
_cell.angle_beta   90.00
_cell.angle_gamma   90.00
#
_symmetry.space_group_name_H-M   'P 1'
#
loop_
_entity.id
_entity.type
_entity.pdbx_description
1 polymer ?
#
loop_
_entity_poly.entity_id
_entity_poly.type
_entity_poly.pdbx_seq_one_letter_code
_entity_poly.pdbx_strand_id
1 'polypeptide(L)'
;ILDVPGHGKVVVDIGYSGTFYAFLSAEKLGLDVCSSKIKDLVEAATAVTKAVKSQFKVHHTDSEDLAFIYGTILTDGNDAFSEEATSNICVFADAQVDRCPTGSGVIGRVALQYHKLIQLNQTRTFRNSSTGSLFTGKVVK
;
A
#
# COMPACT_ATOMS: atom_id res chain seq x y z
N ILE A 1 -8.40 1.09 -12.69
CA ILE A 1 -9.71 0.78 -12.06
C ILE A 1 -9.88 -0.72 -12.07
N LEU A 2 -10.26 -1.32 -10.95
CA LEU A 2 -10.45 -2.75 -10.78
C LEU A 2 -11.85 -3.01 -10.23
N ASP A 3 -12.50 -4.08 -10.66
CA ASP A 3 -13.72 -4.57 -10.02
C ASP A 3 -13.33 -5.52 -8.87
N VAL A 4 -13.58 -5.11 -7.63
CA VAL A 4 -13.21 -5.85 -6.42
C VAL A 4 -14.47 -6.48 -5.83
N PRO A 5 -14.56 -7.82 -5.76
CA PRO A 5 -15.70 -8.50 -5.16
C PRO A 5 -16.00 -7.98 -3.75
N GLY A 6 -17.25 -7.59 -3.51
CA GLY A 6 -17.70 -7.01 -2.23
C GLY A 6 -17.47 -5.50 -2.06
N HIS A 7 -16.67 -4.87 -2.92
CA HIS A 7 -16.34 -3.43 -2.84
C HIS A 7 -16.62 -2.65 -4.14
N GLY A 8 -16.91 -3.33 -5.24
CA GLY A 8 -17.22 -2.72 -6.54
C GLY A 8 -15.98 -2.14 -7.22
N LYS A 9 -16.18 -1.09 -8.04
CA LYS A 9 -15.09 -0.49 -8.83
C LYS A 9 -14.24 0.46 -8.00
N VAL A 10 -12.96 0.15 -7.87
CA VAL A 10 -11.98 0.97 -7.14
C VAL A 10 -10.80 1.37 -8.02
N VAL A 11 -10.24 2.55 -7.78
CA VAL A 11 -8.97 2.99 -8.37
C VAL A 11 -7.85 2.54 -7.44
N VAL A 12 -6.86 1.84 -7.99
CA VAL A 12 -5.72 1.29 -7.24
C VAL A 12 -4.45 1.73 -7.93
N ASP A 13 -3.46 2.15 -7.17
CA ASP A 13 -2.12 2.42 -7.66
C ASP A 13 -1.28 1.14 -7.56
N ILE A 14 -0.49 0.85 -8.58
CA ILE A 14 0.43 -0.29 -8.59
C ILE A 14 1.84 0.25 -8.73
N GLY A 15 2.73 -0.10 -7.80
CA GLY A 15 4.09 0.41 -7.77
C GLY A 15 5.10 -0.70 -7.47
N TYR A 16 6.31 -0.56 -8.03
CA TYR A 16 7.45 -1.41 -7.74
C TYR A 16 8.47 -0.69 -6.86
N SER A 17 8.87 -1.33 -5.77
CA SER A 17 9.83 -0.79 -4.80
C SER A 17 10.71 -1.90 -4.20
N GLY A 18 11.15 -2.81 -5.08
CA GLY A 18 11.78 -4.10 -4.73
C GLY A 18 10.80 -5.27 -4.88
N THR A 19 9.50 -5.01 -4.79
CA THR A 19 8.43 -5.92 -5.23
C THR A 19 7.19 -5.09 -5.62
N PHE A 20 6.22 -5.69 -6.31
CA PHE A 20 4.98 -4.99 -6.68
C PHE A 20 3.95 -5.04 -5.57
N TYR A 21 3.42 -3.87 -5.22
CA TYR A 21 2.28 -3.72 -4.33
C TYR A 21 1.14 -2.99 -5.04
N ALA A 22 -0.08 -3.37 -4.66
CA ALA A 22 -1.25 -2.53 -4.85
C ALA A 22 -1.39 -1.58 -3.65
N PHE A 23 -1.66 -0.30 -3.90
CA PHE A 23 -1.90 0.72 -2.88
C PHE A 23 -3.31 1.26 -3.02
N LEU A 24 -4.03 1.35 -1.90
CA LEU A 24 -5.41 1.81 -1.85
C LEU A 24 -5.73 2.41 -0.48
N SER A 25 -6.37 3.59 -0.45
CA SER A 25 -6.96 4.10 0.80
C SER A 25 -8.09 3.18 1.27
N ALA A 26 -8.05 2.76 2.53
CA ALA A 26 -9.06 1.91 3.13
C ALA A 26 -10.46 2.54 3.09
N GLU A 27 -10.54 3.87 3.09
CA GLU A 27 -11.81 4.62 3.01
C GLU A 27 -12.60 4.23 1.74
N LYS A 28 -11.90 3.97 0.62
CA LYS A 28 -12.54 3.53 -0.63
C LYS A 28 -13.19 2.15 -0.56
N LEU A 29 -12.90 1.41 0.50
CA LEU A 29 -13.48 0.11 0.81
C LEU A 29 -14.48 0.20 1.97
N GLY A 30 -14.76 1.40 2.49
CA GLY A 30 -15.61 1.62 3.67
C GLY A 30 -14.91 1.24 4.98
N LEU A 31 -13.58 1.23 5.00
CA LEU A 31 -12.75 0.81 6.14
C LEU A 31 -11.82 1.94 6.58
N ASP A 32 -11.23 1.78 7.75
CA ASP A 32 -10.23 2.67 8.32
C ASP A 32 -9.08 1.83 8.91
N VAL A 33 -7.85 2.10 8.50
CA VAL A 33 -6.70 1.25 8.88
C VAL A 33 -6.40 1.27 10.39
N CYS A 34 -6.84 2.30 11.11
CA CYS A 34 -6.57 2.50 12.53
C CYS A 34 -7.68 1.95 13.45
N SER A 35 -8.92 1.87 12.96
CA SER A 35 -10.10 1.55 13.78
C SER A 35 -10.91 0.35 13.31
N SER A 36 -10.81 -0.06 12.04
CA SER A 36 -11.42 -1.29 11.56
C SER A 36 -10.74 -2.52 12.17
N LYS A 37 -11.48 -3.63 12.25
CA LYS A 37 -10.91 -4.91 12.70
C LYS A 37 -9.85 -5.37 11.69
N ILE A 38 -8.73 -5.89 12.19
CA ILE A 38 -7.65 -6.42 11.34
C ILE A 38 -8.18 -7.47 10.36
N LYS A 39 -9.12 -8.32 10.79
CA LYS A 39 -9.75 -9.32 9.91
C LYS A 39 -10.42 -8.69 8.68
N ASP A 40 -11.18 -7.62 8.87
CA ASP A 40 -11.90 -6.94 7.78
C ASP A 40 -10.90 -6.30 6.80
N LEU A 41 -9.82 -5.70 7.33
CA LEU A 41 -8.72 -5.16 6.52
C LEU A 41 -7.99 -6.25 5.72
N VAL A 42 -7.74 -7.41 6.33
CA VAL A 42 -7.11 -8.56 5.67
C VAL A 42 -7.98 -9.13 4.55
N GLU A 43 -9.28 -9.29 4.81
CA GLU A 43 -10.23 -9.77 3.80
C GLU A 43 -10.31 -8.81 2.61
N ALA A 44 -10.43 -7.51 2.87
CA ALA A 44 -10.49 -6.49 1.83
C ALA A 44 -9.19 -6.40 1.01
N ALA A 45 -8.03 -6.37 1.66
CA ALA A 45 -6.72 -6.35 0.98
C ALA A 45 -6.47 -7.63 0.16
N THR A 46 -6.95 -8.78 0.65
CA THR A 46 -6.89 -10.05 -0.09
C THR A 46 -7.79 -10.01 -1.32
N ALA A 47 -9.00 -9.45 -1.20
CA ALA A 47 -9.91 -9.27 -2.34
C ALA A 47 -9.30 -8.36 -3.41
N VAL A 48 -8.69 -7.24 -3.00
CA VAL A 48 -7.96 -6.33 -3.91
C VAL A 48 -6.82 -7.07 -4.59
N THR A 49 -5.98 -7.79 -3.84
CA THR A 49 -4.85 -8.56 -4.41
C THR A 49 -5.31 -9.57 -5.46
N LYS A 50 -6.40 -10.30 -5.19
CA LYS A 50 -7.00 -11.25 -6.15
C LYS A 50 -7.53 -10.53 -7.39
N ALA A 51 -8.21 -9.40 -7.22
CA ALA A 51 -8.73 -8.60 -8.33
C ALA A 51 -7.61 -8.04 -9.21
N VAL A 52 -6.52 -7.55 -8.61
CA VAL A 52 -5.34 -7.08 -9.37
C VAL A 52 -4.77 -8.24 -10.18
N LYS A 53 -4.51 -9.39 -9.54
CA LYS A 53 -3.93 -10.57 -10.22
C LYS A 53 -4.79 -11.09 -11.37
N SER A 54 -6.12 -10.95 -11.31
CA SER A 54 -7.03 -11.43 -12.35
C SER A 54 -7.26 -10.43 -13.49
N GLN A 55 -7.17 -9.12 -13.21
CA GLN A 55 -7.54 -8.07 -14.17
C GLN A 55 -6.34 -7.27 -14.69
N PHE A 56 -5.17 -7.40 -14.06
CA PHE A 56 -3.98 -6.62 -14.42
C PHE A 56 -2.72 -7.49 -14.39
N LYS A 57 -1.98 -7.48 -15.50
CA LYS A 57 -0.68 -8.14 -15.61
C LYS A 57 0.43 -7.10 -15.39
N VAL A 58 1.27 -7.33 -14.38
CA VAL A 58 2.49 -6.56 -14.17
C VAL A 58 3.62 -7.11 -15.05
N HIS A 59 4.55 -6.25 -15.41
CA HIS A 59 5.78 -6.59 -16.10
C HIS A 59 6.94 -5.90 -15.38
N HIS A 60 8.06 -6.60 -15.23
CA HIS A 60 9.29 -6.04 -14.72
C HIS A 60 10.30 -5.95 -15.86
N THR A 61 10.99 -4.82 -16.01
CA THR A 61 11.87 -4.56 -17.16
C THR A 61 13.01 -5.56 -17.29
N ASP A 62 13.54 -6.01 -16.16
CA ASP A 62 14.80 -6.79 -16.14
C ASP A 62 14.58 -8.30 -15.96
N SER A 63 13.45 -8.74 -15.40
CA SER A 63 13.20 -10.15 -15.06
C SER A 63 11.73 -10.46 -14.82
N GLU A 64 11.15 -11.35 -15.62
CA GLU A 64 9.75 -11.79 -15.47
C GLU A 64 9.49 -12.55 -14.15
N ASP A 65 10.52 -13.11 -13.51
CA ASP A 65 10.36 -13.76 -12.19
C ASP A 65 10.00 -12.76 -11.08
N LEU A 66 10.27 -11.47 -11.30
CA LEU A 66 9.89 -10.38 -10.40
C LEU A 66 8.51 -9.79 -10.72
N ALA A 67 7.89 -10.20 -11.82
CA ALA A 67 6.64 -9.66 -12.33
C ALA A 67 5.40 -10.28 -11.65
N PHE A 68 5.30 -10.12 -10.32
CA PHE A 68 4.12 -10.58 -9.57
C PHE A 68 3.71 -9.59 -8.47
N ILE A 69 2.39 -9.52 -8.22
CA ILE A 69 1.82 -8.76 -7.11
C ILE A 69 2.07 -9.51 -5.80
N TYR A 70 2.87 -8.90 -4.92
CA TYR A 70 3.22 -9.44 -3.61
C TYR A 70 2.07 -9.34 -2.61
N GLY A 71 1.36 -8.22 -2.63
CA GLY A 71 0.25 -7.94 -1.72
C GLY A 71 -0.37 -6.57 -1.93
N THR A 72 -1.28 -6.22 -1.02
CA THR A 72 -1.94 -4.92 -0.99
C THR A 72 -1.57 -4.19 0.29
N ILE A 73 -1.24 -2.91 0.15
CA ILE A 73 -1.02 -1.97 1.25
C ILE A 73 -2.23 -1.06 1.32
N LEU A 74 -3.01 -1.20 2.39
CA LEU A 74 -4.10 -0.28 2.69
C LEU A 74 -3.55 0.91 3.47
N THR A 75 -3.92 2.13 3.06
CA THR A 75 -3.48 3.38 3.70
C THR A 75 -4.65 4.10 4.34
N ASP A 76 -4.34 5.07 5.21
CA ASP A 76 -5.30 6.03 5.74
C ASP A 76 -5.69 7.15 4.76
N GLY A 77 -5.13 7.15 3.54
CA GLY A 77 -5.35 8.21 2.55
C GLY A 77 -4.70 9.56 2.87
N ASN A 78 -4.01 9.68 4.02
CA ASN A 78 -3.30 10.90 4.42
C ASN A 78 -1.97 10.99 3.68
N ASP A 79 -2.02 11.15 2.35
CA ASP A 79 -0.85 11.14 1.46
C ASP A 79 -0.28 12.54 1.18
N ALA A 80 -1.02 13.62 1.50
CA ALA A 80 -0.47 14.99 1.47
C ALA A 80 0.52 15.21 2.62
N PHE A 81 1.61 15.95 2.41
CA PHE A 81 2.64 16.13 3.45
C PHE A 81 2.05 16.61 4.80
N SER A 82 2.52 15.99 5.88
CA SER A 82 2.24 16.37 7.27
C SER A 82 3.42 15.94 8.15
N GLU A 83 3.62 16.66 9.25
CA GLU A 83 4.54 16.25 10.34
C GLU A 83 4.01 15.00 11.08
N GLU A 84 2.70 14.77 11.01
CA GLU A 84 2.08 13.57 11.57
C GLU A 84 2.37 12.32 10.73
N ALA A 85 2.44 11.18 11.42
CA ALA A 85 2.65 9.91 10.75
C ALA A 85 1.39 9.49 9.98
N THR A 86 1.54 9.11 8.72
CA THR A 86 0.49 8.41 7.97
C THR A 86 0.55 6.92 8.27
N SER A 87 -0.61 6.27 8.37
CA SER A 87 -0.74 4.88 8.76
C SER A 87 -1.01 3.97 7.57
N ASN A 88 -0.50 2.74 7.65
CA ASN A 88 -0.85 1.68 6.73
C ASN A 88 -0.82 0.29 7.36
N ILE A 89 -1.47 -0.65 6.70
CA ILE A 89 -1.34 -2.09 6.94
C ILE A 89 -0.99 -2.78 5.61
N CYS A 90 0.00 -3.67 5.65
CA CYS A 90 0.40 -4.48 4.51
C CYS A 90 -0.11 -5.90 4.70
N VAL A 91 -0.84 -6.39 3.69
CA VAL A 91 -1.35 -7.75 3.64
C VAL A 91 -0.76 -8.45 2.43
N PHE A 92 -0.08 -9.58 2.65
CA PHE A 92 0.73 -10.23 1.62
C PHE A 92 0.70 -11.76 1.72
N ALA A 93 1.24 -12.42 0.69
CA ALA A 93 1.26 -13.89 0.58
C ALA A 93 -0.12 -14.50 0.87
N ASP A 94 -0.21 -15.50 1.74
CA ASP A 94 -1.44 -16.14 2.19
C ASP A 94 -2.13 -15.35 3.31
N ALA A 95 -2.50 -14.10 3.00
CA ALA A 95 -3.20 -13.18 3.91
C ALA A 95 -2.46 -12.88 5.23
N GLN A 96 -1.12 -12.86 5.18
CA GLN A 96 -0.28 -12.46 6.30
C GLN A 96 -0.26 -10.95 6.48
N VAL A 97 -0.12 -10.49 7.73
CA VAL A 97 -0.03 -9.07 8.08
C VAL A 97 1.40 -8.73 8.46
N ASP A 98 1.98 -7.74 7.77
CA ASP A 98 3.26 -7.19 8.21
C ASP A 98 3.06 -6.40 9.51
N ARG A 99 3.95 -6.64 10.47
CA ARG A 99 3.92 -5.96 11.77
C ARG A 99 4.77 -4.70 11.81
N CYS A 100 5.55 -4.41 10.77
CA CYS A 100 6.23 -3.14 10.56
C CYS A 100 5.52 -2.31 9.47
N PRO A 101 5.89 -1.04 9.25
CA PRO A 101 5.28 -0.22 8.17
C PRO A 101 5.54 -0.76 6.75
N THR A 102 6.32 -1.85 6.62
CA THR A 102 6.77 -2.50 5.39
C THR A 102 7.78 -1.64 4.64
N GLY A 103 9.07 -1.92 4.76
CA GLY A 103 10.14 -1.06 4.21
C GLY A 103 10.01 -0.80 2.70
N SER A 104 9.84 -1.85 1.90
CA SER A 104 9.53 -1.73 0.46
C SER A 104 8.22 -0.98 0.23
N GLY A 105 7.21 -1.21 1.06
CA GLY A 105 5.95 -0.46 1.05
C GLY A 105 6.13 1.04 1.27
N VAL A 106 6.93 1.44 2.26
CA VAL A 106 7.28 2.84 2.55
C VAL A 106 7.97 3.47 1.34
N ILE A 107 8.92 2.78 0.71
CA ILE A 107 9.58 3.27 -0.52
C ILE A 107 8.53 3.50 -1.63
N GLY A 108 7.62 2.55 -1.84
CA GLY A 108 6.55 2.67 -2.83
C GLY A 108 5.61 3.85 -2.55
N ARG A 109 5.20 4.04 -1.28
CA ARG A 109 4.38 5.19 -0.86
C ARG A 109 5.10 6.51 -1.04
N VAL A 110 6.37 6.60 -0.66
CA VAL A 110 7.21 7.79 -0.87
C VAL A 110 7.31 8.13 -2.37
N ALA A 111 7.47 7.12 -3.24
CA ALA A 111 7.49 7.33 -4.68
C ALA A 111 6.15 7.87 -5.23
N LEU A 112 5.02 7.28 -4.80
CA LEU A 112 3.68 7.75 -5.17
C LEU A 112 3.43 9.18 -4.70
N GLN A 113 3.80 9.49 -3.46
CA GLN A 113 3.64 10.82 -2.88
C GLN A 113 4.57 11.84 -3.55
N TYR A 114 5.81 11.49 -3.90
CA TYR A 114 6.75 12.43 -4.53
C TYR A 114 6.27 12.93 -5.89
N HIS A 115 5.45 12.14 -6.58
CA HIS A 115 4.91 12.55 -7.87
C HIS A 115 4.17 13.91 -7.79
N LYS A 116 3.52 14.25 -6.65
CA LYS A 116 2.73 15.50 -6.49
C LYS A 116 2.64 16.12 -5.09
N LEU A 117 3.03 15.41 -4.03
CA LEU A 117 2.60 15.68 -2.65
C LEU A 117 3.74 15.91 -1.65
N ILE A 118 4.96 15.45 -1.95
CA ILE A 118 6.16 15.67 -1.11
C ILE A 118 7.36 16.09 -1.97
N GLN A 119 8.33 16.76 -1.35
CA GLN A 119 9.54 17.30 -2.02
C GLN A 119 10.77 16.41 -1.84
N LEU A 120 11.81 16.65 -2.65
CA LEU A 120 13.13 16.05 -2.45
C LEU A 120 13.66 16.35 -1.05
N ASN A 121 14.30 15.36 -0.42
CA ASN A 121 14.83 15.44 0.94
C ASN A 121 13.79 15.73 2.04
N GLN A 122 12.50 15.74 1.74
CA GLN A 122 11.44 15.89 2.74
C GLN A 122 11.17 14.55 3.42
N THR A 123 11.56 14.43 4.68
CA THR A 123 11.31 13.23 5.49
C THR A 123 9.84 13.12 5.87
N ARG A 124 9.29 11.92 5.75
CA ARG A 124 7.95 11.58 6.20
C ARG A 124 7.95 10.36 7.10
N THR A 125 7.05 10.34 8.07
CA THR A 125 6.88 9.25 9.03
C THR A 125 5.71 8.34 8.63
N PHE A 126 5.92 7.03 8.70
CA PHE A 126 4.97 5.99 8.33
C PHE A 126 4.76 5.07 9.53
N ARG A 127 3.51 4.82 9.87
CA ARG A 127 3.10 4.01 11.01
C ARG A 127 2.46 2.71 10.55
N ASN A 128 2.83 1.59 11.15
CA ASN A 128 2.06 0.37 11.05
C ASN A 128 0.81 0.49 11.90
N SER A 129 -0.38 0.36 11.31
CA SER A 129 -1.62 0.60 12.05
C SER A 129 -1.93 -0.47 13.10
N SER A 130 -1.39 -1.69 12.95
CA SER A 130 -1.62 -2.80 13.90
C SER A 130 -0.70 -2.78 15.12
N THR A 131 0.52 -2.28 14.99
CA THR A 131 1.53 -2.30 16.07
C THR A 131 1.96 -0.92 16.54
N GLY A 132 1.68 0.14 15.78
CA GLY A 132 2.18 1.49 16.04
C GLY A 132 3.67 1.70 15.74
N SER A 133 4.38 0.68 15.23
CA SER A 133 5.79 0.83 14.84
C SER A 133 5.96 1.87 13.73
N LEU A 134 7.12 2.55 13.72
CA LEU A 134 7.39 3.69 12.86
C LEU A 134 8.61 3.44 11.97
N PHE A 135 8.51 3.87 10.72
CA PHE A 135 9.63 4.07 9.81
C PHE A 135 9.59 5.51 9.30
N THR A 136 10.73 6.00 8.85
CA THR A 136 10.83 7.26 8.10
C THR A 136 11.34 6.99 6.70
N GLY A 137 10.92 7.83 5.76
CA GLY A 137 11.35 7.73 4.36
C GLY A 137 11.41 9.10 3.72
N LYS A 138 12.30 9.27 2.74
CA LYS A 138 12.41 10.47 1.90
C LYS A 138 12.94 10.09 0.52
N VAL A 139 12.58 10.89 -0.49
CA VAL A 139 13.24 10.80 -1.79
C VAL A 139 14.59 11.49 -1.73
N VAL A 140 15.61 10.82 -2.25
CA VAL A 140 16.98 11.33 -2.39
C VAL A 140 17.35 11.42 -3.88
N LYS A 141 18.41 12.18 -4.19
CA LYS A 141 18.94 12.35 -5.56
C LYS A 141 19.97 11.27 -5.89
#